data_AF-A0A7W0YLG3-F1
#
_entry.id   AF-A0A7W0YLG3-F1
#
_cell.length_a   1.000
_cell.length_b   1.000
_cell.length_c   1.000
_cell.angle_alpha   90.00
_cell.angle_beta   90.00
_cell.angle_gamma   90.00
#
_symmetry.space_group_name_H-M   'P 1'
#
loop_
_entity.id
_entity.type
_entity.pdbx_description
1 polymer ?
#
loop_
_entity_poly.entity_id
_entity_poly.type
_entity_poly.pdbx_seq_one_letter_code
_entity_poly.pdbx_strand_id
1 'polypeptide(L)'
;MLNIFIAEGEGIFDLSNEPNAVVLGSAQMLAEQPEFASNSRMRDLLRLTEGRDLLKQALADRRAQGLSITIGAENPGPALSEFTLVTASYEAGDLRGVIGVMGPTRMPYDKIIGLVEHTSRLVEGLLE
;
A
#
# COMPACT_ATOMS: atom_id res chain seq x y z
N MET A 1 8.40 -1.19 -7.59
CA MET A 1 7.66 -0.98 -6.33
C MET A 1 6.49 -0.05 -6.61
N LEU A 2 5.35 -0.29 -5.98
CA LEU A 2 4.14 0.53 -6.05
C LEU A 2 3.93 1.17 -4.69
N ASN A 3 3.84 2.49 -4.64
CA ASN A 3 3.52 3.19 -3.40
C ASN A 3 2.01 3.14 -3.17
N ILE A 4 1.61 2.93 -1.92
CA ILE A 4 0.22 2.86 -1.51
C ILE A 4 -0.01 3.86 -0.38
N PHE A 5 -1.07 4.65 -0.50
CA PHE A 5 -1.48 5.57 0.54
C PHE A 5 -2.97 5.39 0.80
N ILE A 6 -3.33 5.32 2.06
CA ILE A 6 -4.71 5.39 2.55
C ILE A 6 -4.75 6.55 3.54
N ALA A 7 -5.56 7.54 3.22
CA ALA A 7 -5.79 8.68 4.08
C ALA A 7 -7.27 8.76 4.44
N GLU A 8 -7.56 9.14 5.69
CA GLU A 8 -8.89 9.58 6.11
C GLU A 8 -8.77 11.02 6.57
N GLY A 9 -9.20 11.97 5.71
CA GLY A 9 -9.30 13.39 6.01
C GLY A 9 -9.60 14.23 4.77
N GLU A 10 -10.50 15.21 4.93
CA GLU A 10 -10.88 16.12 3.86
C GLU A 10 -9.68 16.99 3.43
N GLY A 11 -9.35 16.99 2.13
CA GLY A 11 -8.60 18.08 1.50
C GLY A 11 -7.06 18.01 1.47
N ILE A 12 -6.40 16.99 2.02
CA ILE A 12 -4.92 16.86 1.96
C ILE A 12 -4.48 16.14 0.68
N PHE A 13 -5.17 15.05 0.38
CA PHE A 13 -5.05 14.35 -0.89
C PHE A 13 -6.38 14.60 -1.61
N ASP A 14 -6.35 14.97 -2.89
CA ASP A 14 -7.55 15.17 -3.73
C ASP A 14 -8.25 13.82 -3.97
N LEU A 15 -8.85 13.33 -2.89
CA LEU A 15 -9.62 12.12 -2.80
C LEU A 15 -11.06 12.59 -2.81
N SER A 16 -11.78 12.28 -3.89
CA SER A 16 -13.25 12.30 -3.89
C SER A 16 -13.74 11.77 -2.54
N ASN A 17 -14.65 12.48 -1.86
CA ASN A 17 -15.16 12.31 -0.48
C ASN A 17 -15.62 10.88 -0.08
N GLU A 18 -14.75 9.90 -0.28
CA GLU A 18 -14.98 8.48 -0.14
C GLU A 18 -14.19 8.03 1.10
N PRO A 19 -14.87 7.56 2.14
CA PRO A 19 -14.20 6.99 3.30
C PRO A 19 -13.31 5.83 2.85
N ASN A 20 -12.09 5.76 3.40
CA ASN A 20 -11.07 4.75 3.05
C ASN A 20 -10.60 4.81 1.59
N ALA A 21 -10.50 6.00 1.01
CA ALA A 21 -9.91 6.15 -0.32
C ALA A 21 -8.43 5.68 -0.33
N VAL A 22 -8.09 4.94 -1.40
CA VAL A 22 -6.74 4.41 -1.64
C VAL A 22 -6.15 5.16 -2.82
N VAL A 23 -4.97 5.72 -2.61
CA VAL A 23 -4.10 6.26 -3.65
C VAL A 23 -3.02 5.24 -3.96
N LEU A 24 -2.82 4.96 -5.24
CA LEU A 24 -1.78 4.08 -5.73
C LEU A 24 -0.86 4.88 -6.63
N GLY A 25 0.44 4.68 -6.45
CA GLY A 25 1.45 5.18 -7.38
C GLY A 25 1.37 4.47 -8.74
N SER A 26 2.36 4.74 -9.59
CA SER A 26 2.48 4.04 -10.88
C SER A 26 2.90 2.58 -10.66
N ALA A 27 2.22 1.65 -11.33
CA ALA A 27 2.58 0.24 -11.38
C ALA A 27 3.67 -0.07 -12.43
N GLN A 28 4.12 0.91 -13.21
CA GLN A 28 5.08 0.71 -14.31
C GLN A 28 6.37 0.01 -13.84
N MET A 29 6.92 0.42 -12.70
CA MET A 29 8.13 -0.18 -12.13
C MET A 29 7.92 -1.62 -11.64
N LEU A 30 6.69 -2.03 -11.33
CA LEU A 30 6.37 -3.43 -11.04
C LEU A 30 6.20 -4.23 -12.32
N ALA A 31 5.55 -3.66 -13.33
CA ALA A 31 5.32 -4.32 -14.62
C ALA A 31 6.64 -4.75 -15.32
N GLU A 32 7.75 -4.07 -15.05
CA GLU A 32 9.07 -4.38 -15.58
C GLU A 32 9.81 -5.51 -14.83
N GLN A 33 9.31 -5.99 -13.68
CA GLN A 33 9.99 -7.02 -12.90
C GLN A 33 9.79 -8.43 -13.51
N PRO A 34 10.78 -9.33 -13.45
CA PRO A 34 10.66 -10.71 -13.93
C PRO A 34 9.47 -11.48 -13.32
N GLU A 35 9.12 -11.16 -12.07
CA GLU A 35 7.98 -11.69 -11.35
C GLU A 35 6.65 -11.38 -12.05
N PHE A 36 6.55 -10.33 -12.87
CA PHE A 36 5.32 -9.98 -13.59
C PHE A 36 5.40 -10.24 -15.10
N ALA A 37 6.43 -10.96 -15.57
CA ALA A 37 6.64 -11.24 -16.99
C ALA A 37 5.59 -12.19 -17.62
N SER A 38 4.80 -12.91 -16.82
CA SER A 38 3.74 -13.79 -17.34
C SER A 38 2.41 -13.05 -17.49
N ASN A 39 1.64 -13.40 -18.53
CA ASN A 39 0.32 -12.80 -18.76
C ASN A 39 -0.63 -12.95 -17.56
N SER A 40 -0.53 -14.05 -16.80
CA SER A 40 -1.31 -14.24 -15.58
C SER A 40 -0.99 -13.18 -14.53
N ARG A 41 0.31 -12.99 -14.23
CA ARG A 41 0.79 -12.07 -13.19
C ARG A 41 0.62 -10.61 -13.59
N MET A 42 0.75 -10.28 -14.87
CA MET A 42 0.38 -8.96 -15.38
C MET A 42 -1.11 -8.67 -15.18
N ARG A 43 -1.99 -9.66 -15.41
CA ARG A 43 -3.43 -9.50 -15.15
C ARG A 43 -3.74 -9.34 -13.66
N ASP A 44 -3.01 -10.01 -12.77
CA ASP A 44 -3.11 -9.80 -11.32
C ASP A 44 -2.73 -8.37 -10.92
N LEU A 45 -1.62 -7.87 -11.45
CA LEU A 45 -1.18 -6.48 -11.24
C LEU A 45 -2.23 -5.47 -11.73
N LEU A 46 -2.78 -5.66 -12.92
CA LEU A 46 -3.83 -4.79 -13.48
C LEU A 46 -5.10 -4.83 -12.63
N ARG A 47 -5.55 -6.02 -12.22
CA ARG A 47 -6.70 -6.18 -11.32
C ARG A 47 -6.53 -5.42 -10.01
N LEU A 48 -5.30 -5.36 -9.47
CA LEU A 48 -5.03 -4.59 -8.26
C LEU A 48 -5.07 -3.08 -8.50
N THR A 49 -4.51 -2.62 -9.61
CA THR A 49 -4.49 -1.18 -9.92
C THR A 49 -5.86 -0.64 -10.28
N GLU A 50 -6.71 -1.45 -10.91
CA GLU A 50 -8.08 -1.10 -11.30
C GLU A 50 -9.06 -1.33 -10.13
N GLY A 51 -8.92 -2.45 -9.43
CA GLY A 51 -9.79 -2.88 -8.34
C GLY A 51 -9.31 -2.40 -6.97
N ARG A 52 -9.52 -1.10 -6.68
CA ARG A 52 -9.13 -0.49 -5.39
C ARG A 52 -9.79 -1.14 -4.17
N ASP A 53 -10.91 -1.84 -4.35
CA ASP A 53 -11.65 -2.49 -3.26
C ASP A 53 -10.88 -3.64 -2.60
N LEU A 54 -10.11 -4.42 -3.37
CA LEU A 54 -9.26 -5.48 -2.82
C LEU A 54 -8.18 -4.90 -1.90
N LEU A 55 -7.59 -3.78 -2.32
CA LEU A 55 -6.60 -3.06 -1.52
C LEU A 55 -7.22 -2.40 -0.29
N LYS A 56 -8.41 -1.79 -0.42
CA LYS A 56 -9.17 -1.26 0.73
C LYS A 56 -9.40 -2.34 1.79
N GLN A 57 -9.83 -3.53 1.38
CA GLN A 57 -10.06 -4.66 2.29
C GLN A 57 -8.76 -5.14 2.92
N ALA A 58 -7.71 -5.33 2.12
CA ALA A 58 -6.40 -5.75 2.63
C ALA A 58 -5.84 -4.77 3.66
N LEU A 59 -6.09 -3.48 3.49
CA LEU A 59 -5.52 -2.44 4.33
C LEU A 59 -6.45 -2.01 5.48
N ALA A 60 -7.65 -2.62 5.58
CA ALA A 60 -8.67 -2.18 6.51
C ALA A 60 -8.23 -2.27 7.98
N ASP A 61 -7.64 -3.41 8.33
CA ASP A 61 -7.25 -3.74 9.72
C ASP A 61 -5.89 -3.15 10.12
N ARG A 62 -5.16 -2.58 9.16
CA ARG A 62 -3.79 -2.08 9.35
C ARG A 62 -3.72 -0.69 9.96
N ARG A 63 -4.85 0.01 10.06
CA ARG A 63 -4.96 1.35 10.63
C ARG A 63 -4.55 1.41 12.11
N ALA A 64 -4.69 0.30 12.83
CA ALA A 64 -4.41 0.23 14.27
C ALA A 64 -3.08 -0.49 14.60
N GLN A 65 -2.31 -0.91 13.60
CA GLN A 65 -1.23 -1.90 13.79
C GLN A 65 0.19 -1.34 13.74
N GLY A 66 0.39 -0.02 13.62
CA GLY A 66 1.74 0.51 13.44
C GLY A 66 2.36 -0.05 12.15
N LEU A 67 3.58 -0.57 12.26
CA LEU A 67 4.23 -1.31 11.16
C LEU A 67 3.60 -2.70 10.98
N SER A 68 3.18 -3.03 9.77
CA SER A 68 2.62 -4.32 9.37
C SER A 68 3.23 -4.79 8.04
N ILE A 69 3.54 -6.07 7.97
CA ILE A 69 4.12 -6.71 6.78
C ILE A 69 3.30 -7.97 6.48
N THR A 70 2.86 -8.15 5.23
CA THR A 70 2.36 -9.44 4.75
C THR A 70 2.97 -9.82 3.43
N ILE A 71 3.26 -11.11 3.27
CA ILE A 71 4.00 -11.67 2.16
C ILE A 71 3.17 -12.75 1.49
N GLY A 72 2.88 -12.52 0.21
CA GLY A 72 2.24 -13.48 -0.68
C GLY A 72 0.96 -14.08 -0.12
N ALA A 73 0.98 -15.36 0.24
CA ALA A 73 -0.19 -16.12 0.69
C ALA A 73 -0.81 -15.61 2.01
N GLU A 74 -0.12 -14.74 2.75
CA GLU A 74 -0.66 -14.06 3.92
C GLU A 74 -1.67 -12.96 3.54
N ASN A 75 -1.63 -12.49 2.29
CA ASN A 75 -2.54 -11.46 1.81
C ASN A 75 -3.94 -12.04 1.54
N PRO A 76 -4.99 -11.23 1.70
CA PRO A 76 -6.35 -11.67 1.42
C PRO A 76 -6.58 -11.83 -0.09
N GLY A 77 -6.90 -13.05 -0.49
CA GLY A 77 -7.34 -13.37 -1.85
C GLY A 77 -6.19 -13.62 -2.84
N PRO A 78 -6.49 -14.34 -3.94
CA PRO A 78 -5.46 -14.85 -4.86
C PRO A 78 -4.76 -13.74 -5.66
N ALA A 79 -5.41 -12.61 -5.93
CA ALA A 79 -4.79 -11.52 -6.68
C ALA A 79 -3.62 -10.85 -5.93
N LEU A 80 -3.59 -10.97 -4.59
CA LEU A 80 -2.53 -10.41 -3.76
C LEU A 80 -1.43 -11.43 -3.42
N SER A 81 -1.55 -12.71 -3.81
CA SER A 81 -0.60 -13.76 -3.40
C SER A 81 0.80 -13.61 -4.00
N GLU A 82 0.95 -12.77 -5.02
CA GLU A 82 2.23 -12.49 -5.68
C GLU A 82 2.95 -11.25 -5.09
N PHE A 83 2.32 -10.60 -4.11
CA PHE A 83 2.77 -9.31 -3.60
C PHE A 83 3.23 -9.38 -2.15
N THR A 84 4.13 -8.48 -1.79
CA THR A 84 4.37 -8.09 -0.41
C THR A 84 3.74 -6.73 -0.17
N LEU A 85 3.11 -6.55 0.98
CA LEU A 85 2.67 -5.25 1.48
C LEU A 85 3.46 -4.92 2.75
N VAL A 86 4.17 -3.80 2.74
CA VAL A 86 4.83 -3.22 3.93
C VAL A 86 4.13 -1.90 4.20
N THR A 87 3.49 -1.77 5.36
CA THR A 87 2.64 -0.63 5.69
C THR A 87 2.95 -0.10 7.08
N ALA A 88 2.81 1.21 7.30
CA ALA A 88 2.83 1.83 8.60
C ALA A 88 1.60 2.74 8.76
N SER A 89 0.93 2.66 9.91
CA SER A 89 -0.09 3.65 10.28
C SER A 89 0.55 4.99 10.64
N TYR A 90 -0.20 6.07 10.44
CA TYR A 90 0.15 7.41 10.92
C TYR A 90 -1.06 8.07 11.60
N GLU A 91 -0.78 8.94 12.57
CA GLU A 91 -1.80 9.71 13.29
C GLU A 91 -1.36 11.17 13.49
N ALA A 92 -2.23 12.11 13.12
CA ALA A 92 -2.00 13.55 13.28
C ALA A 92 -3.31 14.25 13.71
N GLY A 93 -3.44 14.53 15.01
CA GLY A 93 -4.72 15.00 15.57
C GLY A 93 -5.84 13.99 15.36
N ASP A 94 -6.93 14.40 14.70
CA ASP A 94 -8.05 13.52 14.35
C ASP A 94 -7.82 12.74 13.04
N LEU A 95 -6.74 13.04 12.31
CA LEU A 95 -6.40 12.40 11.05
C LEU A 95 -5.69 11.07 11.30
N ARG A 96 -6.21 9.98 10.76
CA ARG A 96 -5.57 8.65 10.83
C ARG A 96 -5.51 8.00 9.47
N GLY A 97 -4.42 7.30 9.18
CA GLY A 97 -4.25 6.65 7.90
C GLY A 97 -3.17 5.59 7.89
N VAL A 98 -2.93 5.02 6.71
CA VAL A 98 -1.90 4.01 6.47
C VAL A 98 -1.14 4.38 5.22
N ILE A 99 0.19 4.39 5.30
CA ILE A 99 1.05 4.44 4.12
C ILE A 99 1.73 3.08 3.94
N GLY A 100 2.19 2.79 2.73
CA GLY A 100 2.96 1.59 2.51
C GLY A 100 3.54 1.46 1.11
N VAL A 101 4.27 0.37 0.94
CA VAL A 101 4.85 -0.05 -0.33
C VAL A 101 4.36 -1.46 -0.64
N MET A 102 3.93 -1.65 -1.87
CA MET A 102 3.67 -2.94 -2.47
C MET A 102 4.79 -3.31 -3.44
N GLY A 103 5.25 -4.55 -3.33
CA GLY A 103 6.34 -5.08 -4.14
C GLY A 103 6.15 -6.55 -4.47
N PRO A 104 7.03 -7.15 -5.29
CA PRO A 104 7.12 -8.60 -5.41
C PRO A 104 7.48 -9.24 -4.05
N THR A 105 7.34 -10.56 -3.95
CA THR A 105 7.73 -11.34 -2.76
C THR A 105 9.23 -11.37 -2.49
N ARG A 106 10.07 -10.89 -3.42
CA ARG A 106 11.51 -10.76 -3.24
C ARG A 106 11.92 -9.31 -3.40
N MET A 107 12.18 -8.63 -2.29
CA MET A 107 12.59 -7.22 -2.26
C MET A 107 13.51 -6.95 -1.06
N PRO A 108 14.27 -5.83 -1.02
CA PRO A 108 15.16 -5.52 0.10
C PRO A 108 14.37 -5.01 1.32
N TYR A 109 13.81 -5.94 2.11
CA TYR A 109 12.91 -5.65 3.23
C TYR A 109 13.42 -4.58 4.19
N ASP A 110 14.67 -4.67 4.66
CA ASP A 110 15.24 -3.73 5.62
C ASP A 110 15.15 -2.27 5.13
N LYS A 111 15.41 -2.05 3.84
CA LYS A 111 15.31 -0.71 3.23
C LYS A 111 13.86 -0.24 3.12
N ILE A 112 12.94 -1.14 2.79
CA ILE A 112 11.53 -0.81 2.60
C ILE A 112 10.86 -0.53 3.94
N ILE A 113 11.15 -1.33 4.96
CA ILE A 113 10.67 -1.10 6.32
C ILE A 113 11.12 0.28 6.80
N GLY A 114 12.43 0.57 6.71
CA GLY A 114 12.96 1.88 7.11
C GLY A 114 12.36 3.04 6.33
N LEU A 115 12.15 2.88 5.02
CA LEU A 115 11.48 3.89 4.19
C LEU A 115 10.04 4.14 4.64
N VAL A 116 9.26 3.08 4.85
CA VAL A 116 7.84 3.18 5.21
C VAL A 116 7.68 3.78 6.61
N GLU A 117 8.46 3.33 7.60
CA GLU A 117 8.44 3.92 8.94
C GLU A 117 8.93 5.37 8.98
N HIS A 118 9.95 5.71 8.18
CA HIS A 118 10.41 7.09 8.12
C HIS A 118 9.37 7.98 7.47
N THR A 119 8.78 7.54 6.37
CA THR A 119 7.74 8.29 5.66
C THR A 119 6.49 8.47 6.53
N SER A 120 6.10 7.48 7.35
CA SER A 120 4.92 7.63 8.22
C SER A 120 5.14 8.73 9.24
N ARG A 121 6.30 8.73 9.92
CA ARG A 121 6.69 9.81 10.87
C ARG A 121 6.81 11.17 10.21
N LEU A 122 7.31 11.24 8.98
CA LEU A 122 7.36 12.50 8.23
C LEU A 122 5.95 13.02 7.93
N VAL A 123 5.03 12.14 7.55
CA VAL A 123 3.62 12.52 7.34
C VAL A 123 2.98 12.99 8.63
N GLU A 124 3.21 12.32 9.77
CA GLU A 124 2.75 12.78 11.08
C GLU A 124 3.23 14.21 11.36
N GLY A 125 4.55 14.46 11.29
CA GLY A 125 5.11 15.78 11.58
C GLY A 125 4.80 16.88 10.57
N LEU A 126 4.33 16.55 9.36
CA LEU A 126 3.83 17.53 8.38
C LEU A 126 2.36 17.89 8.61
N LEU A 127 1.63 17.04 9.32
CA LEU A 127 0.18 17.16 9.51
C LEU A 127 -0.21 17.54 10.95
N GLU A 128 0.75 17.51 11.89
CA GLU A 128 0.69 18.25 13.17
C GLU A 128 0.66 19.77 12.98
#